data_AF-A0A529I9N7-F1
#
_entry.id   AF-A0A529I9N7-F1
#
_cell.length_a   1.000
_cell.length_b   1.000
_cell.length_c   1.000
_cell.angle_alpha   90.00
_cell.angle_beta   90.00
_cell.angle_gamma   90.00
#
_symmetry.space_group_name_H-M   'P 1'
#
loop_
_entity.id
_entity.type
_entity.pdbx_description
1 polymer ?
#
loop_
_entity_poly.entity_id
_entity_poly.type
_entity_poly.pdbx_seq_one_letter_code
_entity_poly.pdbx_strand_id
1 'polypeptide(L)' 'VALRYLKGETPVPTVVGKGQGRAADEMVAQARQARIAIVEDAAVAEPLFENAGIGSYIGQQMFSPVVRHLVRHGLT' A
#
# COMPACT_ATOMS: atom_id res chain seq x y z
N VAL A 1 5.23 -1.48 -2.77
CA VAL A 1 4.92 -0.45 -1.74
C VAL A 1 4.00 -1.08 -0.71
N ALA A 2 4.16 -0.78 0.58
CA ALA A 2 3.30 -1.25 1.66
C ALA A 2 2.46 -0.07 2.20
N LEU A 3 1.17 -0.33 2.40
CA LEU A 3 0.19 0.65 2.88
C LEU A 3 -0.41 0.20 4.21
N ARG A 4 -0.72 1.16 5.07
CA ARG A 4 -1.49 0.95 6.30
C ARG A 4 -2.77 1.75 6.26
N TYR A 5 -3.88 1.10 6.58
CA TYR A 5 -5.18 1.73 6.78
C TYR A 5 -5.87 1.08 7.97
N LEU A 6 -6.23 1.86 8.98
CA LEU A 6 -7.09 1.48 10.08
C LEU A 6 -8.29 2.43 10.14
N LYS A 7 -9.50 1.88 9.97
CA LYS A 7 -10.74 2.64 10.09
C LYS A 7 -10.84 3.28 11.48
N GLY A 8 -11.13 4.58 11.51
CA GLY A 8 -11.23 5.36 12.74
C GLY A 8 -9.90 5.89 13.28
N GLU A 9 -8.76 5.43 12.76
CA GLU A 9 -7.43 5.93 13.15
C GLU A 9 -6.77 6.69 11.99
N THR A 10 -6.72 6.09 10.80
CA THR A 10 -6.14 6.70 9.61
C THR A 10 -7.26 7.26 8.72
N PRO A 11 -7.36 8.59 8.53
CA PRO A 11 -8.36 9.16 7.63
C PRO A 11 -8.08 8.80 6.16
N VAL A 12 -6.81 8.60 5.83
CA VAL A 12 -6.30 8.24 4.50
C VAL A 12 -5.21 7.19 4.68
N PRO A 13 -5.06 6.20 3.77
CA PRO A 13 -3.97 5.23 3.86
C PRO A 13 -2.59 5.90 3.87
N THR A 14 -1.68 5.37 4.67
CA THR A 14 -0.31 5.86 4.82
C THR A 14 0.66 4.87 4.20
N VAL A 15 1.70 5.36 3.53
CA VAL A 15 2.79 4.51 3.06
C VAL A 15 3.69 4.14 4.25
N VAL A 16 3.85 2.85 4.52
CA VAL A 16 4.66 2.35 5.64
C VAL A 16 5.93 1.64 5.20
N GLY A 17 6.08 1.37 3.91
CA GLY A 17 7.28 0.74 3.38
C GLY A 17 7.39 0.84 1.87
N LYS A 18 8.61 0.91 1.37
CA LYS A 18 8.95 0.93 -0.06
C LYS A 18 10.15 0.01 -0.27
N GLY A 19 10.15 -0.69 -1.39
CA GLY A 19 11.24 -1.59 -1.76
C GLY A 19 11.22 -1.82 -3.26
N GLN A 20 12.39 -2.09 -3.83
CA GLN A 20 12.62 -2.51 -5.21
C GLN A 20 13.63 -3.66 -5.23
N GLY A 21 13.59 -4.47 -6.30
CA GLY A 21 14.42 -5.66 -6.42
C GLY A 21 14.31 -6.55 -5.19
N ARG A 22 15.47 -6.96 -4.65
CA ARG A 22 15.56 -7.83 -3.48
C ARG A 22 14.75 -7.33 -2.26
N ALA A 23 14.74 -6.02 -2.01
CA ALA A 23 13.97 -5.48 -0.88
C ALA A 23 12.47 -5.65 -1.08
N ALA A 24 11.97 -5.55 -2.31
CA ALA A 24 10.57 -5.84 -2.61
C ALA A 24 10.24 -7.33 -2.43
N ASP A 25 11.15 -8.22 -2.86
CA ASP A 25 10.98 -9.67 -2.69
C ASP A 25 10.88 -10.05 -1.21
N GLU A 26 11.75 -9.49 -0.37
CA GLU A 26 11.74 -9.70 1.09
C GLU A 26 10.47 -9.14 1.72
N MET A 27 10.00 -7.96 1.30
CA MET A 27 8.72 -7.39 1.76
C MET A 27 7.54 -8.29 1.41
N VAL A 28 7.49 -8.82 0.18
CA VAL A 28 6.43 -9.74 -0.27
C VAL A 28 6.46 -11.04 0.54
N ALA A 29 7.65 -11.59 0.80
CA ALA A 29 7.80 -12.78 1.63
C ALA A 29 7.26 -12.57 3.05
N GLN A 30 7.61 -11.44 3.69
CA GLN A 30 7.12 -11.07 5.02
C GLN A 30 5.59 -10.86 5.03
N ALA A 31 5.04 -10.18 4.02
CA ALA A 31 3.60 -9.98 3.89
C ALA A 31 2.84 -11.31 3.80
N ARG A 32 3.36 -12.28 3.03
CA ARG A 32 2.79 -13.64 2.94
C ARG A 32 2.79 -14.34 4.31
N GLN A 33 3.92 -14.30 5.01
CA GLN A 33 4.05 -14.90 6.36
C GLN A 33 3.07 -14.27 7.37
N ALA A 34 2.90 -12.96 7.30
CA ALA A 34 1.99 -12.21 8.16
C ALA A 34 0.52 -12.28 7.73
N ARG A 35 0.20 -12.95 6.61
CA ARG A 35 -1.15 -13.00 6.00
C ARG A 35 -1.71 -11.61 5.69
N ILE A 36 -0.83 -10.69 5.29
CA ILE A 36 -1.22 -9.37 4.78
C ILE A 36 -1.61 -9.50 3.31
N ALA A 37 -2.69 -8.82 2.90
CA ALA A 37 -3.13 -8.81 1.51
C ALA A 37 -2.06 -8.22 0.58
N ILE A 38 -1.80 -8.91 -0.53
CA ILE A 38 -0.84 -8.49 -1.56
C ILE A 38 -1.62 -8.28 -2.86
N VAL A 39 -1.41 -7.11 -3.48
CA VAL A 39 -2.08 -6.70 -4.70
C VAL A 39 -1.02 -6.40 -5.76
N GLU A 40 -1.18 -7.00 -6.94
CA GLU A 40 -0.38 -6.70 -8.12
C GLU A 40 -1.13 -5.70 -8.99
N ASP A 41 -0.73 -4.44 -8.92
CA ASP A 41 -1.27 -3.35 -9.71
C ASP A 41 -0.17 -2.31 -9.96
N ALA A 42 0.49 -2.39 -11.11
CA ALA A 42 1.58 -1.49 -11.47
C ALA A 42 1.12 -0.03 -11.56
N ALA A 43 -0.10 0.21 -12.06
CA ALA A 43 -0.67 1.56 -12.21
C ALA A 43 -0.91 2.26 -10.86
N VAL A 44 -1.02 1.49 -9.77
CA VAL A 44 -1.09 2.01 -8.39
C VAL A 44 0.27 1.97 -7.70
N ALA A 45 1.02 0.88 -7.87
CA ALA A 45 2.28 0.68 -7.18
C ALA A 45 3.38 1.66 -7.63
N GLU A 46 3.50 1.92 -8.93
CA GLU A 46 4.52 2.82 -9.49
C GLU A 46 4.32 4.26 -9.03
N PRO A 47 3.13 4.91 -9.17
CA PRO A 47 2.99 6.29 -8.72
C PRO A 47 3.15 6.46 -7.21
N LEU A 48 2.71 5.47 -6.41
CA LEU A 48 2.96 5.46 -4.97
C LEU A 48 4.45 5.30 -4.64
N PHE A 49 5.16 4.49 -5.42
CA PHE A 49 6.60 4.33 -5.24
C PHE A 49 7.36 5.60 -5.63
N GLU A 50 7.01 6.27 -6.71
CA GLU A 50 7.74 7.46 -7.16
C GLU A 50 7.38 8.70 -6.33
N ASN A 51 6.11 8.88 -5.97
CA ASN A 51 5.61 10.17 -5.48
C ASN A 51 5.27 10.24 -3.99
N ALA A 52 5.20 9.10 -3.27
CA ALA A 52 4.86 9.10 -1.85
C ALA A 52 6.07 8.76 -0.96
N GLY A 53 6.20 9.48 0.15
CA GLY A 53 7.21 9.24 1.17
C GLY A 53 6.78 8.17 2.18
N ILE A 54 7.73 7.48 2.80
CA ILE A 54 7.41 6.62 3.94
C ILE A 54 6.93 7.52 5.10
N GLY A 55 5.83 7.14 5.74
CA GLY A 55 5.14 7.92 6.76
C GLY A 55 4.17 8.98 6.22
N SER A 56 4.15 9.22 4.90
CA SER A 56 3.20 10.17 4.31
C SER A 56 1.88 9.50 3.96
N TYR A 57 0.81 10.29 3.97
CA TYR A 57 -0.43 9.89 3.32
C TYR A 57 -0.22 9.71 1.81
N ILE A 58 -1.04 8.86 1.21
CA ILE A 58 -1.10 8.75 -0.25
C ILE A 58 -1.62 10.05 -0.88
N GLY A 59 -1.12 10.38 -2.08
CA GLY A 59 -1.59 11.53 -2.83
C GLY A 59 -3.07 11.41 -3.23
N GLN A 60 -3.74 12.55 -3.42
CA GLN A 60 -5.18 12.62 -3.72
C GLN A 60 -5.56 11.79 -4.97
N GLN A 61 -4.72 11.82 -6.00
CA GLN A 61 -4.90 11.04 -7.23
C GLN A 61 -4.87 9.52 -6.99
N MET A 62 -4.19 9.07 -5.93
CA MET A 62 -4.08 7.66 -5.55
C MET A 62 -5.15 7.21 -4.57
N PHE A 63 -5.95 8.12 -4.02
CA PHE A 63 -6.97 7.77 -3.05
C PHE A 63 -8.00 6.77 -3.60
N SER A 64 -8.66 7.12 -4.72
CA SER A 64 -9.69 6.29 -5.32
C SER A 64 -9.22 4.87 -5.70
N PRO A 65 -8.08 4.70 -6.42
CA PRO A 65 -7.64 3.35 -6.78
C PRO A 65 -7.17 2.53 -5.57
N VAL A 66 -6.55 3.14 -4.56
CA VAL A 66 -6.19 2.42 -3.32
C VAL A 66 -7.43 1.97 -2.55
N VAL A 67 -8.42 2.85 -2.38
CA VAL A 67 -9.67 2.51 -1.67
C VAL A 67 -10.42 1.38 -2.37
N ARG A 68 -10.43 1.34 -3.70
CA ARG A 68 -11.02 0.23 -4.46
C ARG A 68 -10.42 -1.12 -4.06
N HIS A 69 -9.11 -1.18 -3.88
CA HIS A 69 -8.43 -2.40 -3.40
C HIS A 69 -8.79 -2.72 -1.96
N LEU A 70 -8.83 -1.72 -1.07
CA LEU A 70 -9.24 -1.94 0.32
C LEU A 70 -10.65 -2.55 0.41
N VAL A 71 -11.62 -1.99 -0.33
CA VAL A 71 -13.00 -2.51 -0.36
C VAL A 71 -13.04 -3.92 -0.94
N ARG A 72 -12.35 -4.18 -2.07
CA ARG A 72 -12.31 -5.50 -2.71
C ARG A 72 -11.77 -6.59 -1.78
N HIS A 73 -10.87 -6.23 -0.87
CA HIS A 73 -10.26 -7.14 0.11
C HIS A 73 -10.94 -7.11 1.49
N GLY A 74 -12.06 -6.37 1.66
CA GLY A 74 -12.80 -6.32 2.92
C GLY A 74 -12.06 -5.59 4.05
N LEU A 75 -11.19 -4.64 3.72
CA LEU A 75 -10.31 -3.92 4.65
C LEU A 75 -10.86 -2.54 5.06
N THR A 76 -12.18 -2.32 4.95
CA THR A 76 -12.88 -1.05 5.20
C THR A 76 -14.03 -1.17 6.19
#